data_AF-A0A9D8LLS6-F1
#
_entry.id   AF-A0A9D8LLS6-F1
#
_cell.length_a   1.000
_cell.length_b   1.000
_cell.length_c   1.000
_cell.angle_alpha   90.00
_cell.angle_beta   90.00
_cell.angle_gamma   90.00
#
_symmetry.space_group_name_H-M   'P 1'
#
loop_
_entity.id
_entity.type
_entity.pdbx_description
1 polymer ?
#
loop_
_entity_poly.entity_id
_entity_poly.type
_entity_poly.pdbx_seq_one_letter_code
_entity_poly.pdbx_strand_id
1 'polypeptide(L)'
;MTGSNGSSAAVLSDAIGAIYDCALDPLKWPAACRTIASLCESTAGGICVHDLRHTQNDQLFVFGYQQQFLEELGRNYAESPMASWPAPVRWPGSNLVHGGLGGHG
;
A
#
# COMPACT_ATOMS: atom_id res chain seq x y z
N MET A 1 -23.91 -25.50 1.09
CA MET A 1 -24.16 -24.05 1.15
C MET A 1 -22.80 -23.36 1.25
N THR A 2 -22.19 -23.04 0.11
CA THR A 2 -20.88 -22.36 0.02
C THR A 2 -21.08 -21.15 -0.87
N GLY A 3 -21.67 -20.10 -0.30
CA GLY A 3 -21.84 -18.82 -0.98
C GLY A 3 -20.55 -18.03 -0.88
N SER A 4 -19.62 -18.24 -1.81
CA SER A 4 -18.63 -17.21 -2.11
C SER A 4 -19.37 -16.09 -2.84
N ASN A 5 -19.69 -15.00 -2.14
CA ASN A 5 -19.93 -13.70 -2.77
C ASN A 5 -18.61 -13.17 -3.36
N GLY A 6 -17.93 -13.99 -4.17
CA GLY A 6 -16.76 -13.57 -4.91
C GLY A 6 -17.19 -12.46 -5.84
N SER A 7 -16.56 -11.29 -5.73
CA SER A 7 -16.67 -10.21 -6.69
C SER A 7 -16.75 -10.80 -8.10
N SER A 8 -17.78 -10.42 -8.87
CA SER A 8 -17.98 -11.01 -10.19
C SER A 8 -16.70 -10.86 -11.02
N ALA A 9 -16.43 -11.79 -11.93
CA ALA A 9 -15.25 -11.71 -12.79
C ALA A 9 -15.14 -10.36 -13.51
N ALA A 10 -16.28 -9.71 -13.80
CA ALA A 10 -16.33 -8.35 -14.32
C ALA A 10 -15.75 -7.32 -13.35
N VAL A 11 -16.17 -7.34 -12.08
CA VAL A 11 -15.67 -6.43 -11.04
C VAL A 11 -14.16 -6.58 -10.83
N LEU A 12 -13.65 -7.82 -10.85
CA LEU A 12 -12.21 -8.07 -10.78
C LEU A 12 -11.49 -7.51 -12.02
N SER A 13 -12.03 -7.76 -13.21
CA SER A 13 -11.45 -7.25 -14.46
C SER A 13 -11.41 -5.72 -14.49
N ASP A 14 -12.45 -5.05 -14.00
CA ASP A 14 -12.52 -3.59 -13.92
C ASP A 14 -11.47 -3.04 -12.95
N ALA A 15 -11.29 -3.68 -11.79
CA ALA A 15 -10.27 -3.30 -10.82
C ALA A 15 -8.85 -3.47 -11.41
N ILE A 16 -8.59 -4.54 -12.14
CA ILE A 16 -7.32 -4.76 -12.85
C ILE A 16 -7.12 -3.66 -13.90
N GLY A 17 -8.13 -3.36 -14.72
CA GLY A 17 -8.07 -2.29 -15.71
C GLY A 17 -7.73 -0.93 -15.08
N ALA A 18 -8.38 -0.59 -13.96
CA ALA A 18 -8.09 0.64 -13.23
C ALA A 18 -6.64 0.72 -12.72
N ILE A 19 -6.03 -0.40 -12.33
CA ILE A 19 -4.62 -0.47 -11.95
C ILE A 19 -3.71 -0.19 -13.16
N TYR A 20 -3.97 -0.82 -14.30
CA TYR A 20 -3.18 -0.60 -15.52
C TYR A 20 -3.30 0.85 -16.03
N ASP A 21 -4.47 1.44 -15.93
CA ASP A 21 -4.71 2.85 -16.25
C ASP A 21 -3.82 3.81 -15.46
N CYS A 22 -3.43 3.45 -14.22
CA CYS A 22 -2.55 4.25 -13.39
C CYS A 22 -1.12 4.32 -13.92
N ALA A 23 -0.71 3.38 -14.77
CA ALA A 23 0.59 3.45 -15.45
C ALA A 23 0.63 4.55 -16.52
N LEU A 24 -0.54 4.88 -17.10
CA LEU A 24 -0.69 5.96 -18.09
C LEU A 24 -0.96 7.31 -17.41
N ASP A 25 -1.70 7.29 -16.30
CA ASP A 25 -2.04 8.48 -15.50
C ASP A 25 -1.91 8.18 -14.00
N PRO A 26 -0.75 8.52 -13.39
CA PRO A 26 -0.51 8.29 -11.97
C PRO A 26 -1.51 8.99 -11.03
N LEU A 27 -2.25 10.01 -11.50
CA LEU A 27 -3.26 10.69 -10.68
C LEU A 27 -4.50 9.82 -10.42
N LYS A 28 -4.63 8.68 -11.11
CA LYS A 28 -5.73 7.72 -10.90
C LYS A 28 -5.54 6.82 -9.68
N TRP A 29 -4.33 6.69 -9.14
CA TRP A 29 -4.04 5.82 -7.99
C TRP A 29 -4.99 5.99 -6.80
N PRO A 30 -5.34 7.21 -6.35
CA PRO A 30 -6.29 7.39 -5.24
C PRO A 30 -7.67 6.76 -5.49
N ALA A 31 -8.18 6.78 -6.72
CA ALA A 31 -9.46 6.18 -7.06
C ALA A 31 -9.37 4.65 -7.18
N ALA A 32 -8.30 4.14 -7.79
CA ALA A 32 -8.03 2.70 -7.85
C ALA A 32 -7.87 2.09 -6.45
N CYS A 33 -7.12 2.76 -5.55
CA CYS A 33 -6.97 2.36 -4.15
C CYS A 33 -8.31 2.23 -3.42
N ARG A 34 -9.23 3.18 -3.60
CA ARG A 34 -10.58 3.12 -2.99
C ARG A 34 -11.38 1.92 -3.51
N THR A 35 -11.26 1.61 -4.80
CA THR A 35 -11.92 0.46 -5.41
C THR A 35 -11.40 -0.84 -4.80
N ILE A 36 -10.07 -1.00 -4.73
CA ILE A 36 -9.42 -2.17 -4.11
C ILE A 36 -9.84 -2.30 -2.64
N ALA A 37 -9.85 -1.20 -1.88
CA ALA A 37 -10.27 -1.18 -0.49
C ALA A 37 -11.69 -1.70 -0.31
N SER A 38 -12.62 -1.24 -1.15
CA SER A 38 -14.02 -1.67 -1.13
C SER A 38 -14.16 -3.16 -1.43
N LEU A 39 -13.37 -3.70 -2.37
CA LEU A 39 -13.39 -5.12 -2.73
C LEU A 39 -12.80 -6.02 -1.65
N CYS A 40 -11.83 -5.51 -0.89
CA CYS A 40 -11.22 -6.20 0.24
C CYS A 40 -11.96 -5.97 1.56
N GLU A 41 -13.09 -5.24 1.55
CA GLU A 41 -13.80 -4.82 2.76
C GLU A 41 -12.89 -4.10 3.78
N SER A 42 -11.90 -3.36 3.28
CA SER A 42 -10.91 -2.67 4.11
C SER A 42 -11.28 -1.22 4.36
N THR A 43 -11.16 -0.77 5.61
CA THR A 43 -11.42 0.61 6.03
C THR A 43 -10.23 1.55 5.81
N ALA A 44 -9.03 0.99 5.64
CA ALA A 44 -7.79 1.72 5.40
C ALA A 44 -6.83 0.93 4.50
N GLY A 45 -5.85 1.61 3.92
CA GLY A 45 -4.85 0.96 3.09
C GLY A 45 -3.96 1.96 2.36
N GLY A 46 -3.11 1.43 1.49
CA GLY A 46 -2.26 2.27 0.65
C GLY A 46 -1.51 1.50 -0.41
N ILE A 47 -0.93 2.25 -1.33
CA ILE A 47 -0.04 1.76 -2.38
C ILE A 47 1.27 2.53 -2.29
N CYS A 48 2.36 1.79 -2.38
CA CYS A 48 3.71 2.34 -2.41
C CYS A 48 4.36 2.00 -3.75
N VAL A 49 4.90 3.01 -4.42
CA VAL A 49 5.75 2.87 -5.59
C VAL A 49 7.19 3.02 -5.15
N HIS A 50 7.96 1.95 -5.31
CA HIS A 50 9.38 1.89 -5.00
C HIS A 50 10.20 1.99 -6.28
N ASP A 51 11.11 2.96 -6.38
CA ASP A 51 12.14 2.90 -7.42
C ASP A 51 13.27 1.98 -6.93
N LEU A 52 13.28 0.76 -7.47
CA LEU A 52 14.31 -0.24 -7.14
C LEU A 52 15.70 0.11 -7.69
N ARG A 53 15.80 1.00 -8.69
CA ARG A 53 17.08 1.44 -9.27
C ARG A 53 17.78 2.46 -8.39
N HIS A 54 17.00 3.31 -7.72
CA HIS A 54 17.52 4.36 -6.83
C HIS A 54 17.33 4.04 -5.34
N THR A 55 16.72 2.89 -5.01
CA THR A 55 16.43 2.45 -3.63
C THR A 55 15.74 3.53 -2.80
N GLN A 56 14.84 4.29 -3.43
CA GLN A 56 14.07 5.35 -2.80
C GLN A 56 12.58 5.15 -3.03
N ASN A 57 11.81 5.59 -2.03
CA ASN A 57 10.37 5.70 -2.16
C ASN A 57 10.03 6.97 -2.91
N ASP A 58 9.51 6.82 -4.12
CA ASP A 58 9.07 7.96 -4.88
C ASP A 58 7.67 8.40 -4.44
N GLN A 59 6.74 7.47 -4.22
CA GLN A 59 5.34 7.81 -3.93
C GLN A 59 4.65 6.82 -2.99
N LEU A 60 3.99 7.34 -1.97
CA LEU A 60 3.13 6.59 -1.06
C LEU A 60 1.75 7.24 -1.06
N PHE A 61 0.73 6.46 -1.42
CA PHE A 61 -0.67 6.86 -1.35
C PHE A 61 -1.34 6.06 -0.25
N VAL A 62 -1.85 6.73 0.79
CA VAL A 62 -2.54 6.10 1.91
C VAL A 62 -3.93 6.71 2.08
N PHE A 63 -4.88 5.91 2.56
CA PHE A 63 -6.24 6.36 2.87
C PHE A 63 -6.76 5.63 4.12
N GLY A 64 -7.74 6.24 4.80
CA GLY A 64 -8.45 5.63 5.93
C GLY A 64 -7.67 5.55 7.24
N TYR A 65 -6.34 5.67 7.22
CA TYR A 65 -5.53 5.76 8.42
C TYR A 65 -5.70 7.12 9.10
N GLN A 66 -5.79 7.11 10.43
CA GLN A 66 -5.68 8.32 11.22
C GLN A 66 -4.25 8.87 11.13
N GLN A 67 -4.12 10.20 11.10
CA GLN A 67 -2.81 10.83 10.98
C GLN A 67 -1.87 10.47 12.14
N GLN A 68 -2.39 10.42 13.37
CA GLN A 68 -1.61 10.00 14.54
C GLN A 68 -1.06 8.57 14.39
N PHE A 69 -1.86 7.66 13.82
CA PHE A 69 -1.42 6.30 13.54
C PHE A 69 -0.29 6.28 12.52
N LEU A 70 -0.38 7.07 11.43
CA LEU A 70 0.67 7.16 10.42
C LEU A 70 1.98 7.71 10.98
N GLU A 71 1.90 8.71 11.85
CA GLU A 71 3.06 9.28 12.54
C GLU A 71 3.71 8.27 13.50
N GLU A 72 2.90 7.53 14.25
CA GLU A 72 3.39 6.49 15.17
C GLU A 72 3.98 5.29 14.44
N LEU A 73 3.32 4.83 13.36
CA LEU A 73 3.85 3.82 12.46
C LEU A 73 5.18 4.28 11.85
N GLY A 74 5.26 5.55 11.42
CA GLY A 74 6.49 6.11 10.87
C GLY A 74 7.65 6.15 11.87
N ARG A 75 7.38 6.47 13.15
CA ARG A 75 8.41 6.46 14.21
C ARG A 75 8.90 5.04 14.54
N ASN A 76 8.00 4.07 14.53
CA ASN A 76 8.26 2.70 14.97
C ASN A 76 8.31 1.69 13.81
N TYR A 77 8.48 2.16 12.56
CA TYR A 77 8.27 1.32 11.39
C TYR A 77 9.15 0.06 11.41
N ALA A 78 10.42 0.20 11.78
CA ALA A 78 11.40 -0.90 11.84
C ALA A 78 10.98 -2.05 12.75
N GLU A 79 10.13 -1.79 13.75
CA GLU A 79 9.60 -2.79 14.69
C GLU A 79 8.20 -3.28 14.30
N SER A 80 7.58 -2.65 13.29
CA SER A 80 6.25 -3.02 12.84
C SER A 80 6.29 -4.31 12.01
N PRO A 81 5.20 -5.11 12.01
CA PRO A 81 5.06 -6.24 11.10
C PRO A 81 5.23 -5.87 9.62
N MET A 82 5.02 -4.60 9.25
CA MET A 82 5.16 -4.09 7.89
C MET A 82 6.62 -3.94 7.45
N ALA A 83 7.58 -3.82 8.38
CA ALA A 83 9.00 -3.75 8.06
C ALA A 83 9.63 -5.10 7.67
N SER A 84 8.89 -6.20 7.78
CA SER A 84 9.29 -7.49 7.19
C SER A 84 9.32 -7.45 5.66
N TRP A 85 8.70 -6.43 5.05
CA TRP A 85 8.82 -6.16 3.63
C TRP A 85 10.24 -5.63 3.29
N PRO A 86 10.98 -6.25 2.36
CA PRO A 86 12.38 -5.96 2.12
C PRO A 86 12.63 -4.60 1.42
N ALA A 87 11.60 -3.91 0.96
CA ALA A 87 11.76 -2.59 0.33
C ALA A 87 11.68 -1.46 1.39
N PRO A 88 12.60 -0.48 1.37
CA PRO A 88 12.53 0.69 2.24
C PRO A 88 11.21 1.42 2.01
N VAL A 89 10.51 1.86 3.06
CA VAL A 89 9.27 2.65 2.94
C VAL A 89 9.45 4.00 3.65
N ARG A 90 9.04 5.10 3.01
CA ARG A 90 8.91 6.42 3.62
C ARG A 90 7.45 6.72 3.94
N TRP A 91 7.11 6.69 5.21
CA TRP A 91 5.77 7.03 5.71
C TRP A 91 5.62 8.54 5.92
N PRO A 92 4.39 9.09 5.85
CA PRO A 92 4.15 10.50 6.16
C PRO A 92 4.64 10.81 7.58
N GLY A 93 5.47 11.84 7.74
CA GLY A 93 6.02 12.22 9.05
C GLY A 93 7.23 11.41 9.53
N SER A 94 7.82 10.55 8.68
CA SER A 94 9.01 9.75 9.02
C SER A 94 10.21 10.00 8.10
N ASN A 95 11.40 9.68 8.62
CA ASN A 95 12.61 9.54 7.81
C ASN A 95 12.49 8.29 6.92
N LEU A 96 13.31 8.17 5.87
CA LEU A 96 13.39 6.95 5.06
C LEU A 96 13.73 5.77 6.00
N VAL A 97 12.85 4.77 6.12
CA VAL A 97 13.10 3.62 6.97
C VAL A 97 13.42 2.42 6.10
N HIS A 98 14.64 1.88 6.24
CA HIS A 98 15.03 0.64 5.59
C HIS A 98 14.39 -0.55 6.33
N GLY A 99 13.71 -1.44 5.60
CA GLY A 99 13.29 -2.73 6.13
C GLY A 99 14.54 -3.50 6.56
N GLY A 100 14.69 -3.73 7.86
CA GLY A 100 15.78 -4.55 8.37
C GLY A 100 15.49 -6.02 8.08
N LEU A 101 16.34 -6.67 7.29
CA LEU A 101 16.46 -8.12 7.39
C LEU A 101 16.99 -8.39 8.80
N GLY A 102 16.10 -8.76 9.72
CA GLY A 102 16.46 -9.22 11.05
C GLY A 102 17.42 -10.40 10.90
N GLY A 103 18.71 -10.15 11.13
CA GLY A 103 19.69 -11.20 11.33
C GLY A 103 19.39 -11.87 12.66
N HIS A 104 18.91 -13.12 12.61
CA HIS A 104 19.04 -14.01 13.74
C HIS A 104 20.52 -14.36 13.91
N GLY A 105 21.13 -13.83 14.98
CA GLY A 105 22.42 -14.22 15.54
C GLY A 105 22.30 -14.34 17.04
#